data_AF-A0A3D1KF09-F1
#
_entry.id   AF-A0A3D1KF09-F1
#
_cell.length_a   1.000
_cell.length_b   1.000
_cell.length_c   1.000
_cell.angle_alpha   90.00
_cell.angle_beta   90.00
_cell.angle_gamma   90.00
#
_symmetry.space_group_name_H-M   'P 1'
#
loop_
_entity.id
_entity.type
_entity.pdbx_description
1 polymer ?
#
loop_
_entity_poly.entity_id
_entity_poly.type
_entity_poly.pdbx_seq_one_letter_code
_entity_poly.pdbx_strand_id
1 'polypeptide(L)'
;MVLHNFKLRCLAAACVMLFGFHAANAGSFVPKDNGKALVNPGMGWTMHFYSNLLQNYGSKLEAEDVLDDFPGLSTVYLRLPWSFLEPKEGVFNWELVDTPAQRWIQAGKKVAFRVTATENWLSRATPQWVFDAGARYYKVGNYLEPDYADSVFLSKVEHFIRIMARRYDN
;
A
#
# COMPACT_ATOMS: atom_id res chain seq x y z
N MET A 1 -25.36 62.32 -15.21
CA MET A 1 -23.90 62.05 -15.21
C MET A 1 -23.30 62.86 -14.06
N VAL A 2 -23.31 62.32 -12.84
CA VAL A 2 -22.18 61.70 -12.11
C VAL A 2 -21.65 62.64 -11.00
N LEU A 3 -21.41 62.02 -9.83
CA LEU A 3 -20.79 62.47 -8.58
C LEU A 3 -21.65 63.24 -7.57
N HIS A 4 -22.07 62.52 -6.52
CA HIS A 4 -22.24 63.08 -5.18
C HIS A 4 -21.45 62.24 -4.18
N ASN A 5 -20.71 62.96 -3.35
CA ASN A 5 -19.72 62.47 -2.40
C ASN A 5 -20.35 61.76 -1.19
N PHE A 6 -19.63 60.73 -0.77
CA PHE A 6 -19.73 60.03 0.51
C PHE A 6 -19.71 60.98 1.72
N LYS A 7 -20.59 60.74 2.71
CA LYS A 7 -20.18 60.78 4.13
C LYS A 7 -20.86 59.66 4.93
N LEU A 8 -19.97 58.90 5.54
CA LEU A 8 -20.10 57.73 6.39
C LEU A 8 -20.83 58.04 7.71
N ARG A 9 -21.72 57.14 8.16
CA ARG A 9 -22.01 56.96 9.59
C ARG A 9 -22.15 55.47 9.91
N CYS A 10 -21.14 54.96 10.60
CA CYS A 10 -21.09 53.63 11.20
C CYS A 10 -22.15 53.50 12.30
N LEU A 11 -22.88 52.39 12.29
CA LEU A 11 -23.49 51.81 13.50
C LEU A 11 -23.17 50.31 13.49
N ALA A 12 -22.25 49.91 14.37
CA ALA A 12 -21.99 48.51 14.65
C ALA A 12 -23.06 48.02 15.64
N ALA A 13 -23.96 47.14 15.18
CA ALA A 13 -24.86 46.41 16.06
C ALA A 13 -24.13 45.14 16.54
N ALA A 14 -23.81 45.07 17.83
CA ALA A 14 -23.30 43.86 18.45
C ALA A 14 -24.47 42.90 18.72
N CYS A 15 -24.68 41.92 17.84
CA CYS A 15 -25.54 40.77 18.12
C CYS A 15 -24.79 39.81 19.06
N VAL A 16 -25.17 39.78 20.33
CA VAL A 16 -24.76 38.72 21.26
C VAL A 16 -25.55 37.46 20.90
N MET A 17 -24.91 36.52 20.19
CA MET A 17 -25.47 35.18 20.02
C MET A 17 -25.25 34.37 21.30
N LEU A 18 -26.32 34.15 22.06
CA LEU A 18 -26.36 33.18 23.14
C LEU A 18 -26.31 31.76 22.55
N PHE A 19 -25.11 31.17 22.54
CA PHE A 19 -24.97 29.74 22.28
C PHE A 19 -25.43 28.96 23.52
N GLY A 20 -26.63 28.41 23.47
CA GLY A 20 -27.08 27.42 24.43
C GLY A 20 -26.30 26.12 24.23
N PHE A 21 -25.48 25.74 25.20
CA PHE A 21 -24.88 24.41 25.25
C PHE A 21 -25.99 23.36 25.42
N HIS A 22 -26.31 22.63 24.35
CA HIS A 22 -27.01 21.36 24.47
C HIS A 22 -25.99 20.29 24.86
N ALA A 23 -25.98 19.88 26.12
CA ALA A 23 -25.29 18.67 26.54
C ALA A 23 -25.98 17.50 25.84
N ALA A 24 -25.33 16.93 24.82
CA ALA A 24 -25.74 15.65 24.28
C ALA A 24 -25.69 14.61 25.42
N ASN A 25 -26.82 13.96 25.71
CA ASN A 25 -26.84 12.81 26.60
C ASN A 25 -25.96 11.73 25.96
N ALA A 26 -24.75 11.57 26.47
CA ALA A 26 -23.84 10.51 26.04
C ALA A 26 -24.35 9.20 26.64
N GLY A 27 -25.21 8.50 25.90
CA GLY A 27 -25.55 7.12 26.21
C GLY A 27 -24.29 6.26 26.17
N SER A 28 -24.03 5.49 27.24
CA SER A 28 -22.95 4.50 27.23
C SER A 28 -23.42 3.25 26.52
N PHE A 29 -22.69 2.86 25.48
CA PHE A 29 -22.85 1.56 24.82
C PHE A 29 -21.69 0.66 25.23
N VAL A 30 -22.00 -0.51 25.79
CA VAL A 30 -21.01 -1.55 26.07
C VAL A 30 -21.25 -2.67 25.04
N PRO A 31 -20.37 -2.84 24.05
CA PRO A 31 -20.47 -3.96 23.12
C PRO A 31 -20.41 -5.29 23.88
N LYS A 32 -21.32 -6.22 23.59
CA LYS A 32 -21.22 -7.60 24.09
C LYS A 32 -20.25 -8.37 23.21
N ASP A 33 -19.28 -9.02 23.83
CA ASP A 33 -18.41 -9.97 23.15
C ASP A 33 -19.25 -11.16 22.64
N ASN A 34 -19.06 -11.52 21.37
CA ASN A 34 -19.74 -12.62 20.71
C ASN A 34 -18.83 -13.85 20.54
N GLY A 35 -17.61 -13.81 21.10
CA GLY A 35 -16.63 -14.89 21.06
C GLY A 35 -15.98 -15.12 19.69
N LYS A 36 -16.29 -14.29 18.68
CA LYS A 36 -15.69 -14.37 17.35
C LYS A 36 -14.40 -13.56 17.31
N ALA A 37 -13.42 -14.04 16.53
CA ALA A 37 -12.22 -13.27 16.28
C ALA A 37 -12.54 -11.93 15.62
N LEU A 38 -11.96 -10.85 16.14
CA LEU A 38 -12.04 -9.54 15.53
C LEU A 38 -11.25 -9.56 14.21
N VAL A 39 -11.96 -9.35 13.10
CA VAL A 39 -11.35 -9.12 11.79
C VAL A 39 -11.07 -7.63 11.70
N ASN A 40 -9.79 -7.25 11.74
CA ASN A 40 -9.34 -5.87 11.59
C ASN A 40 -8.58 -5.72 10.26
N PRO A 41 -9.26 -5.41 9.14
CA PRO A 41 -8.59 -5.29 7.85
C PRO A 41 -7.45 -4.26 7.90
N GLY A 42 -6.25 -4.63 7.44
CA GLY A 42 -5.09 -3.74 7.40
C GLY A 42 -4.32 -3.55 8.71
N MET A 43 -4.87 -3.96 9.86
CA MET A 43 -4.21 -3.92 11.17
C MET A 43 -4.32 -5.23 11.98
N GLY A 44 -4.94 -6.25 11.40
CA GLY A 44 -5.15 -7.57 12.00
C GLY A 44 -4.16 -8.61 11.47
N TRP A 45 -4.54 -9.88 11.59
CA TRP A 45 -3.69 -10.98 11.15
C TRP A 45 -3.50 -11.00 9.64
N THR A 46 -2.24 -11.19 9.22
CA THR A 46 -1.83 -11.30 7.82
C THR A 46 -0.96 -12.54 7.60
N MET A 47 -1.14 -13.23 6.49
CA MET A 47 -0.30 -14.35 6.07
C MET A 47 0.66 -13.91 4.97
N HIS A 48 1.96 -14.20 5.11
CA HIS A 48 2.93 -13.99 4.04
C HIS A 48 2.84 -15.13 3.02
N PHE A 49 2.37 -14.84 1.80
CA PHE A 49 2.37 -15.83 0.73
C PHE A 49 3.72 -15.87 0.01
N TYR A 50 4.26 -14.71 -0.34
CA TYR A 50 5.65 -14.55 -0.78
C TYR A 50 6.44 -13.70 0.21
N SER A 51 7.67 -14.11 0.48
CA SER A 51 8.64 -13.27 1.19
C SER A 51 10.08 -13.67 0.84
N ASN A 52 10.83 -12.68 0.34
CA ASN A 52 12.18 -12.77 -0.22
C ASN A 52 12.27 -13.58 -1.52
N LEU A 53 11.79 -14.83 -1.51
CA LEU A 53 11.86 -15.77 -2.61
C LEU A 53 10.46 -16.36 -2.89
N LEU A 54 10.18 -16.65 -4.17
CA LEU A 54 8.87 -17.13 -4.62
C LEU A 54 8.50 -18.52 -4.09
N GLN A 55 9.49 -19.30 -3.61
CA GLN A 55 9.31 -20.69 -3.16
C GLN A 55 9.10 -20.82 -1.64
N ASN A 56 9.04 -19.68 -0.94
CA ASN A 56 8.89 -19.65 0.52
C ASN A 56 7.42 -19.48 0.92
N TYR A 57 7.12 -19.85 2.17
CA TYR A 57 5.84 -19.62 2.85
C TYR A 57 4.62 -20.15 2.09
N GLY A 58 3.66 -19.27 1.77
CA GLY A 58 2.35 -19.65 1.22
C GLY A 58 2.41 -20.30 -0.16
N SER A 59 3.52 -20.16 -0.88
CA SER A 59 3.76 -20.91 -2.14
C SER A 59 3.72 -22.44 -2.01
N LYS A 60 3.77 -22.95 -0.78
CA LYS A 60 3.67 -24.39 -0.45
C LYS A 60 2.27 -24.84 -0.05
N LEU A 61 1.32 -23.91 0.04
CA LEU A 61 -0.07 -24.23 0.36
C LEU A 61 -0.73 -24.91 -0.83
N GLU A 62 -1.71 -25.76 -0.55
CA GLU A 62 -2.59 -26.29 -1.57
C GLU A 62 -3.27 -25.16 -2.35
N ALA A 63 -3.69 -25.46 -3.59
CA ALA A 63 -4.19 -24.43 -4.51
C ALA A 63 -5.39 -23.66 -3.96
N GLU A 64 -6.26 -24.32 -3.20
CA GLU A 64 -7.49 -23.77 -2.63
C GLU A 64 -7.32 -23.27 -1.18
N ASP A 65 -6.17 -23.54 -0.56
CA ASP A 65 -5.99 -23.25 0.86
C ASP A 65 -5.79 -21.74 1.10
N VAL A 66 -6.79 -21.17 1.78
CA VAL A 66 -6.85 -19.77 2.23
C VAL A 66 -6.77 -19.65 3.75
N LEU A 67 -6.38 -20.70 4.48
CA LEU A 67 -6.18 -20.70 5.93
C LEU A 67 -7.42 -20.22 6.71
N ASP A 68 -8.60 -20.76 6.37
CA ASP A 68 -9.86 -20.46 7.07
C ASP A 68 -9.93 -21.05 8.49
N ASP A 69 -9.05 -21.99 8.79
CA ASP A 69 -8.82 -22.54 10.12
C ASP A 69 -8.14 -21.56 11.08
N PHE A 70 -7.57 -20.46 10.58
CA PHE A 70 -7.02 -19.37 11.40
C PHE A 70 -8.02 -18.21 11.55
N PRO A 71 -8.80 -18.16 12.65
CA PRO A 71 -9.82 -17.13 12.82
C PRO A 71 -9.21 -15.74 12.95
N GLY A 72 -9.75 -14.76 12.20
CA GLY A 72 -9.27 -13.38 12.21
C GLY A 72 -8.21 -13.06 11.14
N LEU A 73 -7.71 -14.06 10.40
CA LEU A 73 -6.90 -13.83 9.20
C LEU A 73 -7.74 -13.11 8.15
N SER A 74 -7.29 -11.92 7.75
CA SER A 74 -8.06 -11.05 6.86
C SER A 74 -7.35 -10.72 5.56
N THR A 75 -6.03 -10.89 5.52
CA THR A 75 -5.19 -10.35 4.46
C THR A 75 -4.06 -11.30 4.10
N VAL A 76 -3.86 -11.53 2.80
CA VAL A 76 -2.65 -12.15 2.28
C VAL A 76 -1.64 -11.07 1.90
N TYR A 77 -0.38 -11.30 2.24
CA TYR A 77 0.73 -10.39 1.98
C TYR A 77 1.74 -10.98 0.99
N LEU A 78 2.01 -10.25 -0.10
CA LEU A 78 2.93 -10.65 -1.16
C LEU A 78 4.12 -9.68 -1.19
N ARG A 79 5.30 -10.13 -0.76
CA ARG A 79 6.53 -9.35 -0.90
C ARG A 79 7.34 -9.87 -2.08
N LEU A 80 7.58 -9.00 -3.05
CA LEU A 80 8.13 -9.35 -4.35
C LEU A 80 9.31 -8.43 -4.73
N PRO A 81 10.46 -8.98 -5.14
CA PRO A 81 11.53 -8.19 -5.76
C PRO A 81 11.07 -7.55 -7.07
N TRP A 82 11.45 -6.30 -7.32
CA TRP A 82 11.13 -5.61 -8.58
C TRP A 82 11.63 -6.38 -9.82
N SER A 83 12.81 -7.00 -9.74
CA SER A 83 13.42 -7.81 -10.78
C SER A 83 12.58 -9.02 -11.22
N PHE A 84 11.65 -9.49 -10.39
CA PHE A 84 10.71 -10.55 -10.77
C PHE A 84 9.49 -10.01 -11.50
N LEU A 85 9.04 -8.82 -11.12
CA LEU A 85 7.86 -8.16 -11.70
C LEU A 85 8.16 -7.49 -13.05
N GLU A 86 9.38 -7.00 -13.24
CA GLU A 86 9.82 -6.37 -14.49
C GLU A 86 11.21 -6.89 -14.89
N PRO A 87 11.30 -8.16 -15.34
CA PRO A 87 12.59 -8.78 -15.66
C PRO A 87 13.35 -8.10 -16.80
N LYS A 88 12.63 -7.43 -17.71
CA LYS A 88 13.17 -6.57 -18.76
C LYS A 88 12.38 -5.27 -18.79
N GLU A 89 13.00 -4.17 -19.19
CA GLU A 89 12.33 -2.86 -19.26
C GLU A 89 11.05 -2.95 -20.10
N GLY A 90 9.91 -2.60 -19.47
CA GLY A 90 8.59 -2.64 -20.10
C GLY A 90 7.96 -4.03 -20.25
N VAL A 91 8.63 -5.10 -19.81
CA VAL A 91 8.09 -6.47 -19.82
C VAL A 91 7.70 -6.85 -18.40
N PHE A 92 6.39 -6.90 -18.13
CA PHE A 92 5.86 -7.11 -16.79
C PHE A 92 5.30 -8.52 -16.59
N ASN A 93 5.61 -9.11 -15.44
CA ASN A 93 5.10 -10.41 -15.01
C ASN A 93 4.10 -10.24 -13.86
N TRP A 94 2.91 -9.74 -14.18
CA TRP A 94 1.85 -9.50 -13.18
C TRP A 94 1.21 -10.78 -12.65
N GLU A 95 1.38 -11.91 -13.33
CA GLU A 95 0.86 -13.22 -12.89
C GLU A 95 1.41 -13.61 -11.51
N LEU A 96 2.61 -13.13 -11.15
CA LEU A 96 3.18 -13.30 -9.81
C LEU A 96 2.36 -12.61 -8.71
N VAL A 97 1.53 -11.62 -9.02
CA VAL A 97 0.61 -11.02 -8.06
C VAL A 97 -0.77 -11.60 -8.25
N ASP A 98 -1.26 -11.60 -9.48
CA ASP A 98 -2.67 -11.85 -9.78
C ASP A 98 -3.07 -13.30 -9.51
N THR A 99 -2.26 -14.27 -9.95
CA THR A 99 -2.56 -15.69 -9.82
C THR A 99 -2.75 -16.11 -8.36
N PRO A 100 -1.81 -15.86 -7.44
CA PRO A 100 -2.03 -16.20 -6.04
C PRO A 100 -3.13 -15.34 -5.41
N ALA A 101 -3.31 -14.08 -5.81
CA ALA A 101 -4.31 -13.19 -5.23
C ALA A 101 -5.76 -13.68 -5.45
N GLN A 102 -6.06 -14.31 -6.60
CA GLN A 102 -7.43 -14.69 -6.98
C GLN A 102 -8.17 -15.47 -5.90
N ARG A 103 -7.57 -16.52 -5.34
CA ARG A 103 -8.24 -17.37 -4.34
C ARG A 103 -8.59 -16.62 -3.05
N TRP A 104 -7.70 -15.71 -2.64
CA TRP A 104 -7.91 -14.90 -1.43
C TRP A 104 -9.01 -13.85 -1.65
N ILE A 105 -9.05 -13.25 -2.85
CA ILE A 105 -10.11 -12.33 -3.25
C ILE A 105 -11.47 -13.05 -3.30
N GLN A 106 -11.52 -14.25 -3.89
CA GLN A 106 -12.74 -15.07 -3.95
C GLN A 106 -13.24 -15.48 -2.56
N ALA A 107 -12.32 -15.72 -1.62
CA ALA A 107 -12.63 -15.96 -0.20
C ALA A 107 -13.02 -14.69 0.59
N GLY A 108 -13.11 -13.52 -0.06
CA GLY A 108 -13.46 -12.25 0.59
C GLY A 108 -12.34 -11.63 1.43
N LYS A 109 -11.11 -12.14 1.32
CA LYS A 109 -9.94 -11.61 2.03
C LYS A 109 -9.29 -10.48 1.22
N LYS A 110 -8.46 -9.67 1.88
CA LYS A 110 -7.71 -8.57 1.25
C LYS A 110 -6.35 -9.07 0.76
N VAL A 111 -5.82 -8.38 -0.24
CA VAL A 111 -4.48 -8.61 -0.77
C VAL A 111 -3.66 -7.36 -0.48
N ALA A 112 -2.50 -7.53 0.12
CA ALA A 112 -1.51 -6.49 0.30
C ALA A 112 -0.21 -6.94 -0.37
N PHE A 113 0.49 -6.03 -1.04
CA PHE A 113 1.77 -6.37 -1.64
C PHE A 113 2.80 -5.25 -1.48
N ARG A 114 4.07 -5.66 -1.44
CA ARG A 114 5.24 -4.79 -1.36
C ARG A 114 6.23 -5.17 -2.44
N VAL A 115 6.65 -4.19 -3.21
CA VAL A 115 7.77 -4.33 -4.15
C VAL A 115 9.05 -3.86 -3.50
N THR A 116 10.13 -4.62 -3.63
CA THR A 116 11.43 -4.28 -3.05
C THR A 116 12.50 -4.03 -4.12
N ALA A 117 13.30 -2.99 -3.89
CA ALA A 117 14.47 -2.66 -4.72
C ALA A 117 15.74 -3.38 -4.24
N THR A 118 15.74 -3.84 -2.99
CA THR A 118 16.87 -4.55 -2.35
C THR A 118 16.35 -5.72 -1.52
N GLU A 119 17.03 -6.86 -1.61
CA GLU A 119 16.77 -8.07 -0.82
C GLU A 119 18.10 -8.75 -0.51
N ASN A 120 18.31 -9.17 0.74
CA ASN A 120 19.56 -9.82 1.16
C ASN A 120 19.66 -11.31 0.80
N TRP A 121 18.57 -11.91 0.32
CA TRP A 121 18.51 -13.31 -0.14
C TRP A 121 18.65 -13.46 -1.66
N LEU A 122 18.71 -12.34 -2.39
CA LEU A 122 18.81 -12.31 -3.84
C LEU A 122 19.99 -11.42 -4.22
N SER A 123 20.76 -11.81 -5.23
CA SER A 123 21.88 -10.95 -5.67
C SER A 123 21.41 -9.58 -6.17
N ARG A 124 20.20 -9.48 -6.75
CA ARG A 124 19.64 -8.24 -7.31
C ARG A 124 18.11 -8.24 -7.25
N ALA A 125 17.55 -7.43 -6.36
CA ALA A 125 16.11 -7.17 -6.34
C ALA A 125 15.70 -6.03 -7.29
N THR A 126 16.58 -5.06 -7.52
CA THR A 126 16.45 -4.12 -8.65
C THR A 126 16.79 -4.85 -9.96
N PRO A 127 16.00 -4.74 -11.03
CA PRO A 127 16.29 -5.38 -12.31
C PRO A 127 17.64 -4.94 -12.88
N GLN A 128 18.36 -5.86 -13.53
CA GLN A 128 19.68 -5.55 -14.09
C GLN A 128 19.65 -4.42 -15.11
N TRP A 129 18.60 -4.33 -15.92
CA TRP A 129 18.44 -3.30 -16.95
C TRP A 129 18.43 -1.87 -16.38
N VAL A 130 18.08 -1.70 -15.10
CA VAL A 130 18.15 -0.39 -14.41
C VAL A 130 19.61 0.03 -14.22
N PHE A 131 20.48 -0.91 -13.82
CA PHE A 131 21.92 -0.67 -13.69
C PHE A 131 22.59 -0.52 -15.06
N ASP A 132 22.17 -1.31 -16.05
CA ASP A 132 22.66 -1.18 -17.43
C ASP A 132 22.31 0.20 -18.04
N ALA A 133 21.19 0.80 -17.62
CA ALA A 133 20.80 2.16 -17.97
C ALA A 133 21.61 3.27 -17.25
N GLY A 134 22.54 2.90 -16.37
CA GLY A 134 23.46 3.82 -15.70
C GLY A 134 23.11 4.16 -14.25
N ALA A 135 22.11 3.50 -13.63
CA ALA A 135 21.82 3.72 -12.23
C ALA A 135 22.99 3.31 -11.33
N ARG A 136 23.39 4.18 -10.41
CA ARG A 136 24.45 3.90 -9.44
C ARG A 136 23.99 2.91 -8.36
N TYR A 137 24.94 2.13 -7.85
CA TYR A 137 24.69 1.11 -6.83
C TYR A 137 25.90 0.87 -5.94
N TYR A 138 25.66 0.24 -4.81
CA TYR A 138 26.65 -0.27 -3.87
C TYR A 138 26.58 -1.80 -3.82
N LYS A 139 27.74 -2.44 -3.65
CA LYS A 139 27.80 -3.88 -3.39
C LYS A 139 27.79 -4.11 -1.88
N VAL A 140 26.77 -4.79 -1.38
CA VAL A 140 26.63 -5.15 0.04
C VAL A 140 26.71 -6.66 0.16
N GLY A 141 27.90 -7.17 0.50
CA GLY A 141 28.18 -8.61 0.49
C GLY A 141 27.93 -9.21 -0.89
N ASN A 142 26.87 -10.02 -1.01
CA ASN A 142 26.52 -10.76 -2.23
C ASN A 142 25.36 -10.15 -3.03
N TYR A 143 24.84 -8.99 -2.61
CA TYR A 143 23.76 -8.32 -3.31
C TYR A 143 24.08 -6.87 -3.68
N LEU A 144 23.31 -6.33 -4.62
CA LEU A 144 23.39 -4.93 -5.05
C LEU A 144 22.27 -4.12 -4.39
N GLU A 145 22.65 -2.97 -3.86
CA GLU A 145 21.75 -1.96 -3.33
C GLU A 145 21.84 -0.71 -4.22
N PRO A 146 20.74 -0.21 -4.81
CA PRO A 146 20.76 1.00 -5.61
C PRO A 146 21.07 2.23 -4.74
N ASP A 147 21.72 3.23 -5.32
CA ASP A 147 21.78 4.55 -4.71
C ASP A 147 20.40 5.22 -4.83
N TYR A 148 19.69 5.33 -3.72
CA TYR A 148 18.33 5.89 -3.69
C TYR A 148 18.26 7.39 -4.00
N ALA A 149 19.40 8.09 -4.08
CA ALA A 149 19.48 9.48 -4.56
C ALA A 149 19.80 9.56 -6.07
N ASP A 150 20.04 8.44 -6.74
CA ASP A 150 20.38 8.42 -8.16
C ASP A 150 19.18 8.73 -9.05
N SER A 151 19.35 9.72 -9.94
CA SER A 151 18.27 10.18 -10.82
C SER A 151 17.80 9.12 -11.83
N VAL A 152 18.69 8.23 -12.30
CA VAL A 152 18.30 7.16 -13.22
C VAL A 152 17.46 6.15 -12.46
N PHE A 153 17.91 5.72 -11.27
CA PHE A 153 17.13 4.81 -10.42
C PHE A 153 15.74 5.36 -10.11
N LEU A 154 15.65 6.61 -9.62
CA LEU A 154 14.38 7.24 -9.27
C LEU A 154 13.44 7.35 -10.47
N SER A 155 13.95 7.73 -11.65
CA SER A 155 13.15 7.80 -12.87
C SER A 155 12.58 6.44 -13.29
N LYS A 156 13.38 5.36 -13.18
CA LYS A 156 12.91 4.00 -13.50
C LYS A 156 11.89 3.49 -12.49
N VAL A 157 12.11 3.72 -11.19
CA VAL A 157 11.15 3.36 -10.13
C VAL A 157 9.83 4.12 -10.31
N GLU A 158 9.87 5.41 -10.62
CA GLU A 158 8.68 6.21 -10.87
C GLU A 158 7.87 5.66 -12.06
N HIS A 159 8.56 5.28 -13.14
CA HIS A 159 7.90 4.63 -14.27
C HIS A 159 7.20 3.33 -13.86
N PHE A 160 7.91 2.44 -13.15
CA PHE A 160 7.35 1.18 -12.65
C PHE A 160 6.13 1.42 -11.76
N ILE A 161 6.22 2.30 -10.76
CA ILE A 161 5.12 2.63 -9.84
C ILE A 161 3.91 3.16 -10.62
N ARG A 162 4.12 3.99 -11.64
CA ARG A 162 3.02 4.52 -12.46
C ARG A 162 2.30 3.44 -13.24
N ILE A 163 3.02 2.46 -13.79
CA ILE A 163 2.40 1.30 -14.46
C ILE A 163 1.65 0.43 -13.44
N MET A 164 2.25 0.20 -12.28
CA MET A 164 1.61 -0.57 -11.19
C MET A 164 0.32 0.10 -10.70
N ALA A 165 0.32 1.42 -10.48
CA ALA A 165 -0.85 2.19 -10.09
C ALA A 165 -1.98 2.09 -11.12
N ARG A 166 -1.66 2.23 -12.42
CA ARG A 166 -2.65 2.04 -13.50
C ARG A 166 -3.32 0.66 -13.47
N ARG A 167 -2.63 -0.36 -12.95
CA ARG A 167 -3.17 -1.73 -12.84
C ARG A 167 -4.03 -1.93 -11.59
N TYR A 168 -3.64 -1.38 -10.44
CA TYR A 168 -4.18 -1.76 -9.14
C TYR A 168 -4.90 -0.65 -8.35
N ASP A 169 -4.88 0.62 -8.81
CA ASP A 169 -5.47 1.77 -8.10
C ASP A 169 -6.94 2.07 -8.48
N ASN A 170 -7.72 1.01 -8.76
CA ASN A 170 -9.15 1.11 -9.11
C ASN A 170 -10.05 0.61 -7.98
#